data_AF-A0A3C2BCG7-F1
#
_entry.id   AF-A0A3C2BCG7-F1
#
_cell.length_a   1.000
_cell.length_b   1.000
_cell.length_c   1.000
_cell.angle_alpha   90.00
_cell.angle_beta   90.00
_cell.angle_gamma   90.00
#
_symmetry.space_group_name_H-M   'P 1'
#
loop_
_entity.id
_entity.type
_entity.pdbx_description
1 polymer ?
#
loop_
_entity_poly.entity_id
_entity_poly.type
_entity_poly.pdbx_seq_one_letter_code
_entity_poly.pdbx_strand_id
1 'polypeptide(L)'
;MKDIEFNLLDEPWVRVMDGDCNVVELSLKDTIINAHKYKSLKGELPTQDIAVMRLILAVLHTIFSRVDENGEEESIDSKKDALKRWKALWDKGKFSEKAVCEYFEKWHERFWLFHPDRPFGQVAGLKSGTDYTSAKLNGEISESSNKIRLFASYSGEEKQSLTYSQTARWILYLNGYDDTSSKASKAEKERAKKEGREVLSTGAGWLGKLGLIFIKGNNLFETLMLNLVMINSGEVQSEQKPAWENETVSKRERFEIAMPDNLAELYTLQSRRLILVRNNDRVTGYK
;
A
#
# COMPACT_ATOMS: atom_id res chain seq x y z
N MET A 1 -12.21 19.84 -11.02
CA MET A 1 -11.26 18.72 -10.80
C MET A 1 -11.81 17.51 -11.54
N LYS A 2 -10.95 16.65 -12.09
CA LYS A 2 -11.39 15.43 -12.78
C LYS A 2 -11.83 14.40 -11.75
N ASP A 3 -12.97 13.73 -11.94
CA ASP A 3 -13.44 12.73 -10.97
C ASP A 3 -12.57 11.47 -10.91
N ILE A 4 -11.89 11.15 -12.01
CA ILE A 4 -10.90 10.08 -12.13
C ILE A 4 -9.54 10.71 -12.41
N GLU A 5 -8.56 10.49 -11.53
CA GLU A 5 -7.25 11.15 -11.62
C GLU A 5 -6.16 10.39 -10.86
N PHE A 6 -4.95 10.47 -11.41
CA PHE A 6 -3.71 9.94 -10.86
C PHE A 6 -3.69 8.41 -10.67
N ASN A 7 -3.42 7.66 -11.76
CA ASN A 7 -3.30 6.20 -11.69
C ASN A 7 -1.91 5.79 -11.22
N LEU A 8 -1.82 5.02 -10.13
CA LEU A 8 -0.56 4.60 -9.52
C LEU A 8 0.29 3.69 -10.43
N LEU A 9 -0.30 3.10 -11.47
CA LEU A 9 0.39 2.24 -12.42
C LEU A 9 1.14 3.01 -13.51
N ASP A 10 0.76 4.27 -13.75
CA ASP A 10 1.30 5.08 -14.86
C ASP A 10 1.97 6.37 -14.37
N GLU A 11 1.45 6.97 -13.31
CA GLU A 11 1.98 8.22 -12.78
C GLU A 11 3.19 7.98 -11.88
N PRO A 12 4.20 8.86 -11.88
CA PRO A 12 5.35 8.73 -11.01
C PRO A 12 4.99 9.02 -9.55
N TRP A 13 5.21 8.06 -8.66
CA TRP A 13 4.99 8.21 -7.22
C TRP A 13 5.84 7.32 -6.32
N VAL A 14 6.45 6.26 -6.85
CA VAL A 14 7.35 5.41 -6.06
C VAL A 14 8.74 6.01 -6.10
N ARG A 15 9.26 6.41 -4.93
CA ARG A 15 10.61 6.95 -4.82
C ARG A 15 11.65 5.84 -4.76
N VAL A 16 12.59 5.85 -5.69
CA VAL A 16 13.73 4.91 -5.74
C VAL A 16 15.05 5.67 -5.83
N MET A 17 16.13 5.03 -5.38
CA MET A 17 17.49 5.53 -5.53
C MET A 17 18.20 4.82 -6.68
N ASP A 18 18.80 5.59 -7.59
CA ASP A 18 19.62 5.06 -8.69
C ASP A 18 21.07 4.73 -8.25
N GLY A 19 21.91 4.34 -9.21
CA GLY A 19 23.32 4.03 -8.97
C GLY A 19 24.18 5.24 -8.59
N ASP A 20 23.74 6.44 -8.93
CA ASP A 20 24.42 7.72 -8.71
C ASP A 20 23.90 8.42 -7.43
N CYS A 21 23.11 7.71 -6.62
CA CYS A 21 22.47 8.20 -5.40
C CYS A 21 21.40 9.29 -5.62
N ASN A 22 20.93 9.50 -6.85
CA ASN A 22 19.79 10.36 -7.10
C ASN A 22 18.50 9.66 -6.71
N VAL A 23 17.54 10.44 -6.21
CA VAL A 23 16.20 9.95 -5.90
C VAL A 23 15.25 10.39 -7.01
N VAL A 24 14.61 9.42 -7.65
CA VAL A 24 13.64 9.65 -8.72
C VAL A 24 12.29 9.04 -8.36
N GLU A 25 11.22 9.58 -8.92
CA GLU A 25 9.87 9.02 -8.82
C GLU A 25 9.52 8.25 -10.10
N LEU A 26 9.00 7.04 -9.91
CA LEU A 26 8.56 6.15 -10.98
C LEU A 26 7.12 5.69 -10.75
N SER A 27 6.47 5.25 -11.81
CA SER A 27 5.21 4.51 -11.70
C SER A 27 5.42 3.18 -10.96
N LEU A 28 4.34 2.60 -10.43
CA LEU A 28 4.44 1.26 -9.81
C LEU A 28 4.89 0.22 -10.85
N LYS A 29 4.40 0.33 -12.09
CA LYS A 29 4.78 -0.52 -13.23
C LYS A 29 6.26 -0.43 -13.55
N ASP A 30 6.77 0.78 -13.74
CA ASP A 30 8.19 0.98 -14.08
C ASP A 30 9.12 0.58 -12.95
N THR A 31 8.70 0.79 -11.69
CA THR A 31 9.46 0.36 -10.52
C THR A 31 9.68 -1.15 -10.53
N ILE A 32 8.64 -1.94 -10.82
CA ILE A 32 8.73 -3.40 -10.82
C ILE A 32 9.58 -3.87 -12.02
N ILE A 33 9.26 -3.41 -13.23
CA ILE A 33 9.97 -3.82 -14.46
C ILE A 33 11.47 -3.49 -14.37
N ASN A 34 11.80 -2.32 -13.84
CA ASN A 34 13.17 -1.81 -13.76
C ASN A 34 13.82 -2.01 -12.38
N ALA A 35 13.26 -2.84 -11.49
CA ALA A 35 13.78 -3.01 -10.12
C ALA A 35 15.26 -3.39 -10.05
N HIS A 36 15.78 -4.08 -11.07
CA HIS A 36 17.19 -4.48 -11.17
C HIS A 36 18.15 -3.30 -11.42
N LYS A 37 17.64 -2.14 -11.86
CA LYS A 37 18.42 -0.93 -12.17
C LYS A 37 18.58 0.02 -10.97
N TYR A 38 17.74 -0.13 -9.94
CA TYR A 38 17.70 0.77 -8.79
C TYR A 38 18.27 0.12 -7.53
N LYS A 39 18.92 0.91 -6.67
CA LYS A 39 19.56 0.43 -5.44
C LYS A 39 18.55 0.04 -4.37
N SER A 40 17.54 0.88 -4.14
CA SER A 40 16.51 0.63 -3.13
C SER A 40 15.32 1.57 -3.31
N LEU A 41 14.23 1.31 -2.58
CA LEU A 41 13.24 2.35 -2.26
C LEU A 41 13.91 3.47 -1.44
N LYS A 42 13.43 4.69 -1.63
CA LYS A 42 13.94 5.89 -0.96
C LYS A 42 12.86 6.96 -0.82
N GLY A 43 11.79 6.60 -0.13
CA GLY A 43 10.71 7.48 0.30
C GLY A 43 11.16 8.49 1.37
N GLU A 44 10.18 9.22 1.89
CA GLU A 44 10.40 10.22 2.93
C GLU A 44 10.91 9.60 4.26
N LEU A 45 10.44 8.39 4.58
CA LEU A 45 10.80 7.67 5.81
C LEU A 45 11.09 6.19 5.52
N PRO A 46 12.01 5.55 6.27
CA PRO A 46 12.23 4.10 6.16
C PRO A 46 10.98 3.25 6.40
N THR A 47 10.06 3.70 7.27
CA THR A 47 8.78 3.01 7.52
C THR A 47 7.80 3.17 6.36
N GLN A 48 7.88 4.27 5.61
CA GLN A 48 7.14 4.44 4.37
C GLN A 48 7.68 3.51 3.28
N ASP A 49 9.00 3.32 3.19
CA ASP A 49 9.62 2.35 2.28
C ASP A 49 9.08 0.94 2.53
N ILE A 50 8.91 0.53 3.79
CA ILE A 50 8.32 -0.78 4.10
C ILE A 50 6.86 -0.88 3.64
N ALA A 51 6.05 0.17 3.82
CA ALA A 51 4.66 0.17 3.37
C ALA A 51 4.57 0.03 1.84
N VAL A 52 5.42 0.74 1.10
CA VAL A 52 5.52 0.66 -0.37
C VAL A 52 6.06 -0.71 -0.81
N MET A 53 7.11 -1.22 -0.16
CA MET A 53 7.67 -2.55 -0.46
C MET A 53 6.63 -3.66 -0.30
N ARG A 54 5.79 -3.59 0.75
CA ARG A 54 4.71 -4.56 0.95
C ARG A 54 3.66 -4.51 -0.15
N LEU A 55 3.31 -3.32 -0.66
CA LEU A 55 2.45 -3.21 -1.83
C LEU A 55 3.07 -3.89 -3.05
N ILE A 56 4.36 -3.62 -3.33
CA ILE A 56 5.08 -4.24 -4.45
C ILE A 56 5.13 -5.77 -4.27
N LEU A 57 5.45 -6.26 -3.08
CA LEU A 57 5.46 -7.68 -2.78
C LEU A 57 4.07 -8.31 -2.95
N ALA A 58 2.99 -7.63 -2.58
CA ALA A 58 1.63 -8.12 -2.81
C ALA A 58 1.34 -8.31 -4.31
N VAL A 59 1.79 -7.38 -5.16
CA VAL A 59 1.71 -7.52 -6.61
C VAL A 59 2.53 -8.73 -7.07
N LEU A 60 3.79 -8.83 -6.66
CA LEU A 60 4.69 -9.91 -7.06
C LEU A 60 4.19 -11.29 -6.63
N HIS A 61 3.73 -11.43 -5.38
CA HIS A 61 3.09 -12.64 -4.90
C HIS A 61 1.91 -13.03 -5.78
N THR A 62 1.06 -12.05 -6.12
CA THR A 62 -0.16 -12.31 -6.89
C THR A 62 0.12 -12.71 -8.33
N ILE A 63 1.07 -12.05 -8.99
CA ILE A 63 1.47 -12.38 -10.36
C ILE A 63 2.12 -13.77 -10.37
N PHE A 64 3.20 -13.95 -9.60
CA PHE A 64 4.04 -15.13 -9.71
C PHE A 64 3.53 -16.35 -8.96
N SER A 65 2.37 -16.27 -8.29
CA SER A 65 1.63 -17.46 -7.89
C SER A 65 0.78 -18.05 -9.02
N ARG A 66 0.55 -17.29 -10.10
CA ARG A 66 -0.32 -17.64 -11.24
C ARG A 66 0.46 -17.91 -12.53
N VAL A 67 1.57 -17.20 -12.72
CA VAL A 67 2.39 -17.30 -13.94
C VAL A 67 3.86 -17.55 -13.62
N ASP A 68 4.56 -18.17 -14.57
CA ASP A 68 5.99 -18.45 -14.51
C ASP A 68 6.87 -17.20 -14.62
N GLU A 69 8.20 -17.37 -14.61
CA GLU A 69 9.14 -16.26 -14.75
C GLU A 69 9.06 -15.55 -16.11
N ASN A 70 8.37 -16.13 -17.10
CA ASN A 70 8.17 -15.60 -18.44
C ASN A 70 6.80 -14.95 -18.61
N GLY A 71 5.84 -15.24 -17.73
CA GLY A 71 4.47 -14.77 -17.80
C GLY A 71 3.50 -15.76 -18.41
N GLU A 72 3.88 -17.04 -18.52
CA GLU A 72 2.99 -18.11 -18.96
C GLU A 72 2.25 -18.71 -17.76
N GLU A 73 0.97 -19.06 -17.93
CA GLU A 73 0.17 -19.66 -16.86
C GLU A 73 0.80 -20.97 -16.36
N GLU A 74 1.14 -21.02 -15.08
CA GLU A 74 1.69 -22.20 -14.42
C GLU A 74 1.37 -22.11 -12.93
N SER A 75 0.54 -23.03 -12.42
CA SER A 75 0.19 -23.15 -11.01
C SER A 75 1.38 -23.62 -10.16
N ILE A 76 1.33 -23.31 -8.86
CA ILE A 76 2.28 -23.81 -7.88
C ILE A 76 1.56 -24.79 -6.95
N ASP A 77 1.70 -26.09 -7.23
CA ASP A 77 0.95 -27.14 -6.52
C ASP A 77 1.79 -27.82 -5.41
N SER A 78 3.10 -27.55 -5.39
CA SER A 78 4.01 -28.13 -4.40
C SER A 78 5.12 -27.17 -3.97
N LYS A 79 5.77 -27.51 -2.85
CA LYS A 79 6.96 -26.79 -2.36
C LYS A 79 8.10 -26.83 -3.38
N LYS A 80 8.20 -27.91 -4.16
CA LYS A 80 9.23 -28.05 -5.19
C LYS A 80 8.98 -27.05 -6.32
N ASP A 81 7.73 -26.88 -6.72
CA ASP A 81 7.35 -25.92 -7.76
C ASP A 81 7.58 -24.48 -7.27
N ALA A 82 7.24 -24.19 -6.01
CA ALA A 82 7.49 -22.89 -5.40
C ALA A 82 8.99 -22.53 -5.40
N LEU A 83 9.84 -23.49 -5.02
CA LEU A 83 11.30 -23.30 -5.03
C LEU A 83 11.84 -23.16 -6.46
N LYS A 84 11.33 -23.95 -7.41
CA LYS A 84 11.70 -23.86 -8.84
C LYS A 84 11.33 -22.48 -9.39
N ARG A 85 10.10 -22.00 -9.15
CA ARG A 85 9.63 -20.67 -9.55
C ARG A 85 10.50 -19.56 -8.98
N TRP A 86 10.74 -19.59 -7.67
CA TRP A 86 11.57 -18.60 -7.00
C TRP A 86 12.99 -18.58 -7.59
N LYS A 87 13.59 -19.75 -7.82
CA LYS A 87 14.93 -19.88 -8.42
C LYS A 87 14.97 -19.38 -9.86
N ALA A 88 13.97 -19.69 -10.67
CA ALA A 88 13.89 -19.24 -12.06
C ALA A 88 13.78 -17.71 -12.14
N LEU A 89 12.94 -17.10 -11.28
CA LEU A 89 12.85 -15.65 -11.14
C LEU A 89 14.20 -15.04 -10.73
N TRP A 90 14.85 -15.62 -9.71
CA TRP A 90 16.15 -15.16 -9.23
C TRP A 90 17.21 -15.18 -10.34
N ASP A 91 17.30 -16.29 -11.07
CA ASP A 91 18.28 -16.48 -12.15
C ASP A 91 18.06 -15.52 -13.33
N LYS A 92 16.81 -15.14 -13.59
CA LYS A 92 16.47 -14.15 -14.63
C LYS A 92 16.99 -12.75 -14.29
N GLY A 93 17.18 -12.45 -12.99
CA GLY A 93 17.73 -11.17 -12.51
C GLY A 93 16.81 -9.96 -12.70
N LYS A 94 15.58 -10.17 -13.22
CA LYS A 94 14.54 -9.16 -13.43
C LYS A 94 13.17 -9.82 -13.57
N PHE A 95 12.11 -9.08 -13.27
CA PHE A 95 10.73 -9.53 -13.46
C PHE A 95 10.31 -9.45 -14.94
N SER A 96 9.41 -10.35 -15.37
CA SER A 96 8.86 -10.32 -16.73
C SER A 96 7.98 -9.09 -16.94
N GLU A 97 8.35 -8.26 -17.91
CA GLU A 97 7.54 -7.11 -18.32
C GLU A 97 6.17 -7.55 -18.83
N LYS A 98 6.10 -8.63 -19.62
CA LYS A 98 4.84 -9.22 -20.10
C LYS A 98 3.90 -9.53 -18.92
N ALA A 99 4.39 -10.29 -17.94
CA ALA A 99 3.59 -10.71 -16.78
C ALA A 99 3.04 -9.51 -15.97
N VAL A 100 3.89 -8.48 -15.77
CA VAL A 100 3.52 -7.27 -15.04
C VAL A 100 2.49 -6.45 -15.80
N CYS A 101 2.71 -6.22 -17.10
CA CYS A 101 1.81 -5.44 -17.94
C CYS A 101 0.44 -6.11 -18.10
N GLU A 102 0.38 -7.42 -18.38
CA GLU A 102 -0.89 -8.15 -18.52
C GLU A 102 -1.72 -8.13 -17.23
N TYR A 103 -1.07 -8.30 -16.08
CA TYR A 103 -1.74 -8.20 -14.79
C TYR A 103 -2.27 -6.79 -14.50
N PHE A 104 -1.46 -5.77 -14.80
CA PHE A 104 -1.83 -4.37 -14.55
C PHE A 104 -2.87 -3.84 -15.52
N GLU A 105 -2.90 -4.29 -16.77
CA GLU A 105 -3.96 -3.98 -17.73
C GLU A 105 -5.32 -4.45 -17.19
N LYS A 106 -5.39 -5.69 -16.70
CA LYS A 106 -6.61 -6.26 -16.11
C LYS A 106 -7.14 -5.46 -14.92
N TRP A 107 -6.24 -4.89 -14.11
CA TRP A 107 -6.59 -4.24 -12.85
C TRP A 107 -6.43 -2.73 -12.86
N HIS A 108 -6.23 -2.13 -14.03
CA HIS A 108 -5.90 -0.70 -14.18
C HIS A 108 -6.87 0.23 -13.45
N GLU A 109 -8.17 -0.04 -13.60
CA GLU A 109 -9.26 0.71 -12.98
C GLU A 109 -9.28 0.68 -11.44
N ARG A 110 -8.48 -0.19 -10.81
CA ARG A 110 -8.42 -0.32 -9.34
C ARG A 110 -7.29 0.49 -8.71
N PHE A 111 -6.44 1.13 -9.52
CA PHE A 111 -5.25 1.86 -9.06
C PHE A 111 -5.35 3.39 -9.22
N TRP A 112 -6.54 3.92 -9.51
CA TRP A 112 -6.80 5.34 -9.47
C TRP A 112 -6.79 5.88 -8.03
N LEU A 113 -5.93 6.85 -7.72
CA LEU A 113 -5.93 7.51 -6.42
C LEU A 113 -7.26 8.25 -6.19
N PHE A 114 -7.79 8.89 -7.23
CA PHE A 114 -9.12 9.48 -7.23
C PHE A 114 -9.99 8.76 -8.23
N HIS A 115 -11.08 8.17 -7.74
CA HIS A 115 -12.11 7.54 -8.55
C HIS A 115 -13.43 7.60 -7.76
N PRO A 116 -14.59 7.83 -8.40
CA PRO A 116 -15.87 7.95 -7.71
C PRO A 116 -16.25 6.70 -6.90
N ASP A 117 -16.04 5.50 -7.48
CA ASP A 117 -16.41 4.23 -6.84
C ASP A 117 -15.26 3.40 -6.24
N ARG A 118 -14.07 3.42 -6.85
CA ARG A 118 -12.91 2.56 -6.50
C ARG A 118 -11.62 3.34 -6.24
N PRO A 119 -11.62 4.39 -5.39
CA PRO A 119 -10.40 5.12 -5.09
C PRO A 119 -9.42 4.21 -4.35
N PHE A 120 -8.19 4.11 -4.84
CA PHE A 120 -7.16 3.24 -4.29
C PHE A 120 -6.88 3.57 -2.82
N GLY A 121 -6.86 2.54 -1.98
CA GLY A 121 -6.58 2.68 -0.54
C GLY A 121 -7.65 3.43 0.28
N GLN A 122 -8.80 3.74 -0.32
CA GLN A 122 -9.84 4.61 0.23
C GLN A 122 -11.22 3.95 0.21
N VAL A 123 -12.19 4.56 0.91
CA VAL A 123 -13.59 4.13 0.92
C VAL A 123 -14.46 5.19 0.26
N ALA A 124 -14.89 4.92 -0.98
CA ALA A 124 -15.80 5.80 -1.71
C ALA A 124 -17.08 6.10 -0.92
N GLY A 125 -17.47 7.38 -0.91
CA GLY A 125 -18.69 7.84 -0.27
C GLY A 125 -18.65 7.86 1.26
N LEU A 126 -17.46 7.81 1.88
CA LEU A 126 -17.33 7.99 3.34
C LEU A 126 -17.77 9.41 3.75
N LYS A 127 -18.93 9.53 4.40
CA LYS A 127 -19.52 10.82 4.82
C LYS A 127 -19.24 11.21 6.27
N SER A 128 -18.89 10.23 7.10
CA SER A 128 -18.71 10.39 8.54
C SER A 128 -17.32 9.94 8.96
N GLY A 129 -16.69 10.70 9.85
CA GLY A 129 -15.32 10.46 10.30
C GLY A 129 -14.76 11.70 10.99
N THR A 130 -13.51 11.62 11.45
CA THR A 130 -12.80 12.77 12.02
C THR A 130 -12.06 13.48 10.89
N ASP A 131 -12.26 14.78 10.74
CA ASP A 131 -11.51 15.55 9.75
C ASP A 131 -10.08 15.78 10.22
N TYR A 132 -9.14 15.41 9.35
CA TYR A 132 -7.70 15.57 9.58
C TYR A 132 -7.08 16.40 8.45
N THR A 133 -6.08 17.20 8.80
CA THR A 133 -5.31 17.98 7.84
C THR A 133 -4.23 17.10 7.18
N SER A 134 -3.68 17.57 6.06
CA SER A 134 -2.52 16.97 5.39
C SER A 134 -1.30 16.82 6.31
N ALA A 135 -1.11 17.73 7.27
CA ALA A 135 -0.06 17.63 8.29
C ALA A 135 -0.21 16.41 9.21
N LYS A 136 -1.44 15.88 9.38
CA LYS A 136 -1.66 14.61 10.08
C LYS A 136 -1.35 13.42 9.18
N LEU A 137 -1.68 13.50 7.89
CA LEU A 137 -1.43 12.46 6.89
C LEU A 137 0.07 12.26 6.62
N ASN A 138 0.86 13.34 6.61
CA ASN A 138 2.30 13.29 6.42
C ASN A 138 2.98 12.67 7.65
N GLY A 139 3.51 11.45 7.50
CA GLY A 139 4.14 10.71 8.60
C GLY A 139 5.43 11.33 9.14
N GLU A 140 6.13 12.18 8.37
CA GLU A 140 7.28 12.96 8.87
C GLU A 140 6.85 13.99 9.93
N ILE A 141 5.61 14.46 9.83
CA ILE A 141 5.06 15.50 10.70
C ILE A 141 4.19 14.83 11.77
N SER A 142 3.15 14.09 11.35
CA SER A 142 2.14 13.46 12.20
C SER A 142 1.66 14.44 13.28
N GLU A 143 1.18 15.59 12.83
CA GLU A 143 0.66 16.66 13.67
C GLU A 143 -0.86 16.50 13.83
N SER A 144 -1.35 16.60 15.06
CA SER A 144 -2.80 16.60 15.32
C SER A 144 -3.28 18.01 15.62
N SER A 145 -4.59 18.25 15.50
CA SER A 145 -5.20 19.53 15.83
C SER A 145 -4.99 19.97 17.29
N ASN A 146 -4.60 19.04 18.18
CA ASN A 146 -4.36 19.32 19.60
C ASN A 146 -2.89 19.50 19.96
N LYS A 147 -1.95 19.12 19.08
CA LYS A 147 -0.51 19.14 19.39
C LYS A 147 0.30 19.49 18.15
N ILE A 148 0.78 20.73 18.14
CA ILE A 148 1.68 21.28 17.12
C ILE A 148 3.07 20.62 17.25
N ARG A 149 3.69 20.33 16.11
CA ARG A 149 5.07 19.87 15.98
C ARG A 149 6.00 21.07 15.87
N LEU A 150 6.84 21.28 16.88
CA LEU A 150 7.76 22.41 16.96
C LEU A 150 8.90 22.33 15.92
N PHE A 151 9.36 21.10 15.61
CA PHE A 151 10.42 20.84 14.63
C PHE A 151 9.87 19.96 13.50
N ALA A 152 9.08 20.56 12.61
CA ALA A 152 8.54 19.87 11.45
C ALA A 152 9.48 19.99 10.24
N SER A 153 9.63 18.92 9.46
CA SER A 153 10.39 18.93 8.19
C SER A 153 9.82 19.89 7.14
N TYR A 154 8.55 20.29 7.27
CA TYR A 154 7.85 21.18 6.36
C TYR A 154 7.19 22.35 7.09
N SER A 155 7.07 23.49 6.41
CA SER A 155 6.40 24.70 6.89
C SER A 155 5.61 25.36 5.77
N GLY A 156 4.81 26.39 6.09
CA GLY A 156 4.02 27.13 5.10
C GLY A 156 3.03 26.23 4.33
N GLU A 157 2.91 26.46 3.03
CA GLU A 157 1.96 25.76 2.14
C GLU A 157 2.25 24.26 2.01
N GLU A 158 3.53 23.86 2.02
CA GLU A 158 3.94 22.45 1.94
C GLU A 158 3.58 21.65 3.20
N LYS A 159 3.30 22.33 4.32
CA LYS A 159 2.71 21.70 5.50
C LYS A 159 1.19 21.54 5.39
N GLN A 160 0.54 22.43 4.64
CA GLN A 160 -0.92 22.49 4.52
C GLN A 160 -1.46 21.63 3.37
N SER A 161 -0.60 21.12 2.49
CA SER A 161 -1.03 20.27 1.39
C SER A 161 0.07 19.34 0.89
N LEU A 162 -0.33 18.19 0.33
CA LEU A 162 0.57 17.20 -0.27
C LEU A 162 0.30 17.07 -1.77
N THR A 163 1.34 16.74 -2.54
CA THR A 163 1.17 16.29 -3.92
C THR A 163 0.48 14.92 -3.94
N TYR A 164 -0.16 14.56 -5.06
CA TYR A 164 -0.79 13.24 -5.21
C TYR A 164 0.22 12.09 -5.05
N SER A 165 1.43 12.28 -5.56
CA SER A 165 2.56 11.36 -5.40
C SER A 165 2.90 11.11 -3.92
N GLN A 166 3.07 12.17 -3.12
CA GLN A 166 3.28 12.05 -1.67
C GLN A 166 2.10 11.38 -0.98
N THR A 167 0.88 11.75 -1.35
CA THR A 167 -0.33 11.18 -0.77
C THR A 167 -0.47 9.68 -1.02
N ALA A 168 -0.13 9.19 -2.22
CA ALA A 168 -0.15 7.76 -2.52
C ALA A 168 0.74 6.97 -1.56
N ARG A 169 1.95 7.47 -1.27
CA ARG A 169 2.85 6.86 -0.28
C ARG A 169 2.31 6.95 1.15
N TRP A 170 1.74 8.09 1.53
CA TRP A 170 1.24 8.30 2.90
C TRP A 170 -0.03 7.52 3.23
N ILE A 171 -0.91 7.22 2.27
CA ILE A 171 -2.07 6.33 2.51
C ILE A 171 -1.61 4.92 2.87
N LEU A 172 -0.60 4.40 2.18
CA LEU A 172 -0.03 3.09 2.49
C LEU A 172 0.58 3.07 3.89
N TYR A 173 1.36 4.10 4.21
CA TYR A 173 1.92 4.30 5.54
C TYR A 173 0.83 4.33 6.62
N LEU A 174 -0.21 5.14 6.42
CA LEU A 174 -1.29 5.33 7.40
C LEU A 174 -2.03 4.01 7.68
N ASN A 175 -2.30 3.19 6.66
CA ASN A 175 -2.91 1.88 6.88
C ASN A 175 -2.05 0.92 7.74
N GLY A 176 -0.73 1.10 7.73
CA GLY A 176 0.21 0.27 8.50
C GLY A 176 0.60 0.82 9.86
N TYR A 177 0.74 2.14 10.00
CA TYR A 177 1.44 2.80 11.11
C TYR A 177 0.62 3.87 11.84
N ASP A 178 -0.65 4.08 11.48
CA ASP A 178 -1.47 5.09 12.15
C ASP A 178 -1.59 4.85 13.67
N ASP A 179 -1.79 5.94 14.40
CA ASP A 179 -1.94 5.93 15.85
C ASP A 179 -3.38 5.57 16.27
N THR A 180 -3.71 5.79 17.55
CA THR A 180 -5.01 5.50 18.14
C THR A 180 -5.94 6.72 18.20
N SER A 181 -5.61 7.82 17.52
CA SER A 181 -6.35 9.08 17.61
C SER A 181 -7.72 9.05 16.92
N SER A 182 -7.92 8.13 15.97
CA SER A 182 -9.18 7.98 15.24
C SER A 182 -10.35 7.59 16.15
N LYS A 183 -11.30 8.50 16.31
CA LYS A 183 -12.53 8.30 17.07
C LYS A 183 -13.64 7.77 16.18
N ALA A 184 -14.46 6.88 16.73
CA ALA A 184 -15.67 6.42 16.05
C ALA A 184 -16.68 7.56 15.87
N SER A 185 -17.38 7.56 14.74
CA SER A 185 -18.44 8.53 14.44
C SER A 185 -19.63 8.38 15.38
N LYS A 186 -20.49 9.40 15.42
CA LYS A 186 -21.77 9.34 16.15
C LYS A 186 -22.65 8.19 15.64
N ALA A 187 -22.71 8.01 14.32
CA ALA A 187 -23.52 6.97 13.69
C ALA A 187 -23.06 5.56 14.10
N GLU A 188 -21.75 5.31 14.16
CA GLU A 188 -21.25 4.01 14.62
C GLU A 188 -21.49 3.78 16.11
N LYS A 189 -21.37 4.81 16.95
CA LYS A 189 -21.71 4.71 18.39
C LYS A 189 -23.18 4.37 18.60
N GLU A 190 -24.08 5.03 17.88
CA GLU A 190 -25.52 4.74 17.92
C GLU A 190 -25.82 3.33 17.42
N ARG A 191 -25.16 2.90 16.34
CA ARG A 191 -25.30 1.55 15.80
C ARG A 191 -24.84 0.48 16.80
N ALA A 192 -23.66 0.63 17.38
CA ALA A 192 -23.15 -0.30 18.40
C ALA A 192 -24.10 -0.40 19.60
N LYS A 193 -24.63 0.74 20.07
CA LYS A 193 -25.66 0.78 21.13
C LYS A 193 -26.94 0.02 20.75
N LYS A 194 -27.43 0.19 19.52
CA LYS A 194 -28.62 -0.54 19.01
C LYS A 194 -28.37 -2.04 18.90
N GLU A 195 -27.16 -2.43 18.51
CA GLU A 195 -26.73 -3.83 18.37
C GLU A 195 -26.31 -4.46 19.72
N GLY A 196 -26.37 -3.72 20.84
CA GLY A 196 -26.02 -4.23 22.17
C GLY A 196 -24.53 -4.58 22.35
N ARG A 197 -23.65 -3.98 21.54
CA ARG A 197 -22.20 -4.23 21.56
C ARG A 197 -21.40 -2.98 21.88
N GLU A 198 -20.16 -3.18 22.31
CA GLU A 198 -19.19 -2.09 22.42
C GLU A 198 -18.69 -1.62 21.05
N VAL A 199 -18.22 -0.37 21.01
CA VAL A 199 -17.58 0.18 19.81
C VAL A 199 -16.16 -0.36 19.73
N LEU A 200 -15.86 -1.05 18.64
CA LEU A 200 -14.52 -1.60 18.41
C LEU A 200 -13.49 -0.47 18.27
N SER A 201 -12.41 -0.58 19.04
CA SER A 201 -11.25 0.33 18.95
C SER A 201 -10.49 0.11 17.64
N THR A 202 -9.92 1.18 17.07
CA THR A 202 -9.03 1.07 15.90
C THR A 202 -7.73 0.33 16.24
N GLY A 203 -7.25 0.51 17.48
CA GLY A 203 -5.89 0.16 17.87
C GLY A 203 -4.82 0.88 17.04
N ALA A 204 -3.55 0.72 17.39
CA ALA A 204 -2.44 1.14 16.53
C ALA A 204 -2.42 0.31 15.24
N GLY A 205 -1.93 0.89 14.14
CA GLY A 205 -1.69 0.20 12.88
C GLY A 205 -0.84 -1.06 13.08
N TRP A 206 -1.11 -2.09 12.27
CA TRP A 206 -0.48 -3.41 12.44
C TRP A 206 1.04 -3.34 12.36
N LEU A 207 1.60 -2.67 11.36
CA LEU A 207 3.05 -2.55 11.19
C LEU A 207 3.70 -1.78 12.34
N GLY A 208 2.99 -0.82 12.94
CA GLY A 208 3.48 -0.08 14.11
C GLY A 208 3.59 -0.92 15.39
N LYS A 209 3.02 -2.14 15.41
CA LYS A 209 3.12 -3.08 16.53
C LYS A 209 4.24 -4.10 16.35
N LEU A 210 4.90 -4.13 15.20
CA LEU A 210 5.87 -5.16 14.84
C LEU A 210 7.32 -4.65 14.96
N GLY A 211 8.21 -5.53 15.41
CA GLY A 211 9.65 -5.40 15.15
C GLY A 211 9.97 -5.97 13.78
N LEU A 212 9.79 -5.16 12.73
CA LEU A 212 9.92 -5.62 11.34
C LEU A 212 11.37 -5.96 10.97
N ILE A 213 11.53 -7.09 10.29
CA ILE A 213 12.78 -7.55 9.71
C ILE A 213 12.51 -7.81 8.23
N PHE A 214 13.42 -7.33 7.38
CA PHE A 214 13.43 -7.63 5.96
C PHE A 214 14.89 -7.78 5.51
N ILE A 215 15.09 -8.49 4.41
CA ILE A 215 16.44 -8.74 3.87
C ILE A 215 16.72 -7.73 2.75
N LYS A 216 17.89 -7.09 2.78
CA LYS A 216 18.34 -6.16 1.74
C LYS A 216 19.33 -6.85 0.81
N GLY A 217 19.11 -6.74 -0.50
CA GLY A 217 20.05 -7.17 -1.54
C GLY A 217 20.90 -6.02 -2.10
N ASN A 218 21.62 -6.29 -3.20
CA ASN A 218 22.48 -5.30 -3.88
C ASN A 218 21.70 -4.26 -4.70
N ASN A 219 20.48 -4.61 -5.11
CA ASN A 219 19.55 -3.76 -5.82
C ASN A 219 18.10 -4.03 -5.34
N LEU A 220 17.15 -3.26 -5.87
CA LEU A 220 15.75 -3.38 -5.48
C LEU A 220 15.15 -4.73 -5.93
N PHE A 221 15.54 -5.28 -7.07
CA PHE A 221 15.10 -6.62 -7.50
C PHE A 221 15.53 -7.70 -6.49
N GLU A 222 16.80 -7.76 -6.11
CA GLU A 222 17.29 -8.73 -5.13
C GLU A 222 16.60 -8.55 -3.78
N THR A 223 16.41 -7.30 -3.34
CA THR A 223 15.67 -6.98 -2.12
C THR A 223 14.24 -7.52 -2.19
N LEU A 224 13.53 -7.32 -3.31
CA LEU A 224 12.17 -7.85 -3.48
C LEU A 224 12.16 -9.38 -3.50
N MET A 225 13.07 -10.02 -4.25
CA MET A 225 13.17 -11.48 -4.32
C MET A 225 13.48 -12.13 -2.96
N LEU A 226 14.39 -11.53 -2.18
CA LEU A 226 14.75 -12.03 -0.84
C LEU A 226 13.59 -11.92 0.16
N ASN A 227 12.60 -11.06 -0.10
CA ASN A 227 11.39 -10.94 0.70
C ASN A 227 10.14 -11.54 0.02
N LEU A 228 10.29 -12.18 -1.16
CA LEU A 228 9.20 -12.86 -1.88
C LEU A 228 9.06 -14.30 -1.38
N VAL A 229 8.34 -14.47 -0.27
CA VAL A 229 8.20 -15.75 0.43
C VAL A 229 7.15 -16.66 -0.23
N MET A 230 7.57 -17.59 -1.09
CA MET A 230 6.64 -18.52 -1.76
C MET A 230 6.24 -19.73 -0.89
N ILE A 231 6.93 -19.97 0.23
CA ILE A 231 6.60 -21.01 1.21
C ILE A 231 6.63 -20.38 2.60
N ASN A 232 5.51 -20.40 3.32
CA ASN A 232 5.39 -19.81 4.65
C ASN A 232 4.89 -20.88 5.64
N SER A 233 5.56 -21.04 6.77
CA SER A 233 5.23 -22.07 7.78
C SER A 233 5.06 -23.49 7.22
N GLY A 234 5.76 -23.81 6.12
CA GLY A 234 5.64 -25.11 5.45
C GLY A 234 4.43 -25.25 4.52
N GLU A 235 3.73 -24.16 4.19
CA GLU A 235 2.63 -24.13 3.23
C GLU A 235 3.00 -23.29 2.01
N VAL A 236 2.56 -23.74 0.83
CA VAL A 236 2.78 -23.03 -0.43
C VAL A 236 1.84 -21.83 -0.49
N GLN A 237 2.36 -20.68 -0.91
CA GLN A 237 1.61 -19.43 -1.03
C GLN A 237 1.04 -19.28 -2.46
N SER A 238 0.16 -20.20 -2.88
CA SER A 238 -0.36 -20.27 -4.27
C SER A 238 -1.60 -19.40 -4.52
N GLU A 239 -2.48 -19.25 -3.53
CA GLU A 239 -3.72 -18.48 -3.67
C GLU A 239 -3.60 -17.08 -3.05
N GLN A 240 -3.34 -16.08 -3.88
CA GLN A 240 -3.16 -14.69 -3.45
C GLN A 240 -4.40 -13.84 -3.78
N LYS A 241 -4.85 -13.06 -2.79
CA LYS A 241 -6.09 -12.25 -2.84
C LYS A 241 -5.84 -10.81 -2.36
N PRO A 242 -5.05 -10.00 -3.09
CA PRO A 242 -4.79 -8.62 -2.67
C PRO A 242 -6.08 -7.79 -2.67
N ALA A 243 -6.11 -6.76 -1.82
CA ALA A 243 -7.33 -5.99 -1.55
C ALA A 243 -7.97 -5.36 -2.79
N TRP A 244 -7.19 -4.99 -3.82
CA TRP A 244 -7.73 -4.39 -5.05
C TRP A 244 -8.44 -5.39 -5.97
N GLU A 245 -8.24 -6.70 -5.80
CA GLU A 245 -8.99 -7.70 -6.59
C GLU A 245 -10.38 -7.98 -6.00
N ASN A 246 -10.61 -7.63 -4.73
CA ASN A 246 -11.91 -7.86 -4.10
C ASN A 246 -13.02 -7.07 -4.79
N GLU A 247 -14.08 -7.77 -5.21
CA GLU A 247 -15.22 -7.14 -5.88
C GLU A 247 -15.95 -6.13 -5.01
N THR A 248 -15.84 -6.20 -3.68
CA THR A 248 -16.47 -5.22 -2.80
C THR A 248 -15.50 -4.66 -1.78
N VAL A 249 -15.63 -3.36 -1.49
CA VAL A 249 -14.93 -2.69 -0.41
C VAL A 249 -15.94 -2.46 0.72
N SER A 250 -15.64 -2.96 1.91
CA SER A 250 -16.51 -2.78 3.06
C SER A 250 -16.60 -1.30 3.44
N LYS A 251 -17.83 -0.75 3.34
CA LYS A 251 -18.16 0.62 3.77
C LYS A 251 -18.41 0.72 5.28
N ARG A 252 -18.30 -0.38 6.03
CA ARG A 252 -18.48 -0.36 7.48
C ARG A 252 -17.32 0.41 8.12
N GLU A 253 -17.65 1.36 8.98
CA GLU A 253 -16.65 2.15 9.70
C GLU A 253 -15.83 1.28 10.66
N ARG A 254 -16.51 0.44 11.44
CA ARG A 254 -15.89 -0.44 12.44
C ARG A 254 -16.38 -1.87 12.25
N PHE A 255 -15.43 -2.78 12.16
CA PHE A 255 -15.66 -4.22 12.19
C PHE A 255 -14.34 -4.92 12.51
N GLU A 256 -14.44 -6.13 13.04
CA GLU A 256 -13.29 -6.99 13.23
C GLU A 256 -12.73 -7.40 11.88
N ILE A 257 -11.44 -7.18 11.69
CA ILE A 257 -10.74 -7.56 10.46
C ILE A 257 -10.27 -9.00 10.66
N ALA A 258 -10.81 -9.93 9.86
CA ALA A 258 -10.38 -11.31 9.86
C ALA A 258 -8.88 -11.40 9.53
N MET A 259 -8.20 -12.36 10.16
CA MET A 259 -6.78 -12.62 9.87
C MET A 259 -6.66 -13.08 8.41
N PRO A 260 -5.88 -12.38 7.56
CA PRO A 260 -5.65 -12.81 6.19
C PRO A 260 -5.00 -14.19 6.13
N ASP A 261 -5.41 -15.00 5.16
CA ASP A 261 -4.88 -16.35 4.94
C ASP A 261 -3.77 -16.42 3.87
N ASN A 262 -3.44 -15.28 3.25
CA ASN A 262 -2.40 -15.15 2.23
C ASN A 262 -1.61 -13.84 2.40
N LEU A 263 -0.40 -13.81 1.86
CA LEU A 263 0.51 -12.67 2.02
C LEU A 263 0.03 -11.42 1.28
N ALA A 264 -0.53 -11.56 0.07
CA ALA A 264 -1.00 -10.41 -0.70
C ALA A 264 -2.13 -9.65 0.02
N GLU A 265 -3.07 -10.36 0.62
CA GLU A 265 -4.13 -9.77 1.46
C GLU A 265 -3.54 -9.14 2.74
N LEU A 266 -2.62 -9.83 3.42
CA LEU A 266 -1.94 -9.29 4.61
C LEU A 266 -1.16 -8.01 4.32
N TYR A 267 -0.55 -7.92 3.14
CA TYR A 267 0.29 -6.79 2.74
C TYR A 267 -0.53 -5.59 2.28
N THR A 268 -1.80 -5.83 1.92
CA THR A 268 -2.73 -4.82 1.41
C THR A 268 -3.90 -4.57 2.37
N LEU A 269 -3.79 -5.11 3.60
CA LEU A 269 -4.80 -5.00 4.63
C LEU A 269 -5.13 -3.53 4.94
N GLN A 270 -6.38 -3.15 4.69
CA GLN A 270 -6.87 -1.83 5.03
C GLN A 270 -7.33 -1.81 6.49
N SER A 271 -6.45 -1.40 7.40
CA SER A 271 -6.79 -1.24 8.82
C SER A 271 -7.52 0.08 9.13
N ARG A 272 -7.47 1.04 8.19
CA ARG A 272 -8.15 2.33 8.29
C ARG A 272 -9.22 2.46 7.20
N ARG A 273 -10.24 3.26 7.50
CA ARG A 273 -11.27 3.67 6.54
C ARG A 273 -11.10 5.17 6.38
N LEU A 274 -10.79 5.61 5.17
CA LEU A 274 -10.55 7.02 4.90
C LEU A 274 -10.97 7.43 3.50
N ILE A 275 -11.17 8.73 3.32
CA ILE A 275 -11.31 9.38 2.02
C ILE A 275 -10.47 10.66 1.99
N LEU A 276 -9.77 10.91 0.89
CA LEU A 276 -8.97 12.11 0.73
C LEU A 276 -9.82 13.35 0.49
N VAL A 277 -9.37 14.48 1.03
CA VAL A 277 -9.89 15.82 0.73
C VAL A 277 -8.84 16.55 -0.09
N ARG A 278 -9.21 16.92 -1.31
CA ARG A 278 -8.34 17.64 -2.24
C ARG A 278 -8.88 19.01 -2.60
N ASN A 279 -7.95 19.93 -2.86
CA ASN A 279 -8.21 21.24 -3.42
C ASN A 279 -7.26 21.41 -4.61
N ASN A 280 -7.83 21.56 -5.81
CA ASN A 280 -7.10 21.53 -7.07
C ASN A 280 -6.27 20.23 -7.21
N ASP A 281 -4.99 20.35 -7.56
CA ASP A 281 -4.00 19.30 -7.79
C ASP A 281 -3.29 18.83 -6.51
N ARG A 282 -3.79 19.23 -5.33
CA ARG A 282 -3.18 18.89 -4.03
C ARG A 282 -4.18 18.35 -3.02
N VAL A 283 -3.68 17.57 -2.08
CA VAL A 283 -4.45 16.98 -0.97
C VAL A 283 -4.25 17.83 0.27
N THR A 284 -5.34 18.37 0.80
CA THR A 284 -5.33 19.26 1.97
C THR A 284 -5.71 18.55 3.26
N GLY A 285 -6.24 17.33 3.17
CA GLY A 285 -6.63 16.54 4.33
C GLY A 285 -7.24 15.20 3.97
N TYR A 286 -7.83 14.56 4.97
CA TYR A 286 -8.58 13.32 4.84
C TYR A 286 -9.63 13.22 5.94
N LYS A 287 -10.60 12.32 5.75
CA LYS A 287 -11.61 11.94 6.73
C LYS A 287 -11.53 10.46 7.01
#